data_AF-A0A124C459-F1
#
_entry.id   AF-A0A124C459-F1
#
_cell.length_a   1.000
_cell.length_b   1.000
_cell.length_c   1.000
_cell.angle_alpha   90.00
_cell.angle_beta   90.00
_cell.angle_gamma   90.00
#
_symmetry.space_group_name_H-M   'P 1'
#
loop_
_entity.id
_entity.type
_entity.pdbx_description
1 polymer ?
#
loop_
_entity_poly.entity_id
_entity_poly.type
_entity_poly.pdbx_seq_one_letter_code
_entity_poly.pdbx_strand_id
1 'polypeptide(L)'
;MELAFVQSELLEKYLDTEVISAAEVAALLKRRGVLDGTPVYLNEETMMPLPPLCDYGRYLATALLDETTLKDYGRVIGRADSHLVGLQSDVLSATESDLVAYRDERTRWQRKPIGWDAWSKESFVLDDFYGFLVDRGFLAQRPVRVAARGRNALAPRLRSGMDIRHLTYEQYRYFRDVGLGGQLPGAEVDLRFRGWAPLRNRAGSDMALGSGSRWREWATVLLPEIGLWPGMPGGAAEFTVQACAKYGKARTLYFPEDTVASAELFCLLERPDIVRRAARGLERKARDLFVVGEVDIAGGRLRGVLDGVVREFEISAMLPKMRRITVHEGEFGLEAMSLFVCRGGLMPGADAWKSYRHQAWNRMIVLADEATPLLPRRRWRWHDLRHTYALQLLTYLENLMDGEEPDPQARRRRHRSYLSGHIRHNPLLIVSRRLGHASPETTYQYLQYTDDLIDEFEAAFASWVGDDEATYAEIAAHALSGAKGGR
;
A
#
# COMPACT_ATOMS: atom_id res chain seq x y z
N MET A 1 -31.98 5.43 -1.37
CA MET A 1 -31.40 4.37 -2.23
C MET A 1 -30.50 3.46 -1.40
N GLU A 2 -30.53 2.16 -1.65
CA GLU A 2 -29.63 1.19 -1.03
C GLU A 2 -28.42 0.88 -1.93
N LEU A 3 -27.21 0.76 -1.34
CA LEU A 3 -25.96 0.47 -2.04
C LEU A 3 -25.41 -0.91 -1.65
N ALA A 4 -25.31 -1.79 -2.63
CA ALA A 4 -24.68 -3.10 -2.52
C ALA A 4 -23.44 -3.19 -3.44
N PHE A 5 -22.67 -4.26 -3.30
CA PHE A 5 -21.49 -4.53 -4.12
C PHE A 5 -21.50 -5.98 -4.60
N VAL A 6 -21.11 -6.19 -5.85
CA VAL A 6 -20.92 -7.54 -6.41
C VAL A 6 -19.83 -8.28 -5.64
N GLN A 7 -20.11 -9.52 -5.23
CA GLN A 7 -19.18 -10.43 -4.57
C GLN A 7 -19.40 -11.85 -5.12
N SER A 8 -18.66 -12.19 -6.17
CA SER A 8 -18.84 -13.45 -6.90
C SER A 8 -18.54 -14.67 -6.02
N GLU A 9 -17.57 -14.56 -5.11
CA GLU A 9 -17.20 -15.62 -4.15
C GLU A 9 -18.35 -16.00 -3.20
N LEU A 10 -19.34 -15.14 -3.01
CA LEU A 10 -20.48 -15.39 -2.12
C LEU A 10 -21.68 -16.04 -2.85
N LEU A 11 -21.67 -16.09 -4.18
CA LEU A 11 -22.79 -16.60 -4.96
C LEU A 11 -23.05 -18.07 -4.66
N GLU A 12 -22.02 -18.90 -4.68
CA GLU A 12 -22.14 -20.35 -4.38
C GLU A 12 -22.69 -20.62 -2.98
N LYS A 13 -22.45 -19.70 -2.04
CA LYS A 13 -22.88 -19.85 -0.65
C LYS A 13 -24.33 -19.42 -0.41
N TYR A 14 -24.82 -18.42 -1.14
CA TYR A 14 -26.07 -17.73 -0.80
C TYR A 14 -27.12 -17.69 -1.93
N LEU A 15 -26.76 -18.02 -3.18
CA LEU A 15 -27.64 -17.84 -4.33
C LEU A 15 -28.22 -19.13 -4.90
N ASP A 16 -27.61 -20.28 -4.65
CA ASP A 16 -28.02 -21.52 -5.32
C ASP A 16 -29.45 -21.91 -4.91
N THR A 17 -30.39 -21.73 -5.86
CA THR A 17 -31.83 -21.93 -5.68
C THR A 17 -32.40 -22.71 -6.86
N GLU A 18 -33.63 -23.21 -6.76
CA GLU A 18 -34.28 -23.95 -7.85
C GLU A 18 -34.50 -23.13 -9.14
N VAL A 19 -34.41 -21.79 -9.04
CA VAL A 19 -34.72 -20.86 -10.15
C VAL A 19 -33.46 -20.18 -10.71
N ILE A 20 -32.42 -20.01 -9.89
CA ILE A 20 -31.19 -19.30 -10.26
C ILE A 20 -29.99 -20.12 -9.78
N SER A 21 -29.17 -20.56 -10.72
CA SER A 21 -27.90 -21.22 -10.42
C SER A 21 -26.79 -20.21 -10.16
N ALA A 22 -26.03 -20.42 -9.07
CA ALA A 22 -24.87 -19.59 -8.76
C ALA A 22 -23.81 -19.61 -9.88
N ALA A 23 -23.60 -20.78 -10.49
CA ALA A 23 -22.62 -20.96 -11.57
C ALA A 23 -23.00 -20.19 -12.84
N GLU A 24 -24.28 -20.17 -13.20
CA GLU A 24 -24.79 -19.41 -14.35
C GLU A 24 -24.63 -17.90 -14.13
N VAL A 25 -24.92 -17.41 -12.93
CA VAL A 25 -24.73 -15.99 -12.58
C VAL A 25 -23.26 -15.61 -12.58
N ALA A 26 -22.37 -16.44 -12.02
CA ALA A 26 -20.93 -16.21 -12.06
C ALA A 26 -20.41 -16.17 -13.51
N ALA A 27 -20.86 -17.09 -14.37
CA ALA A 27 -20.53 -17.09 -15.79
C ALA A 27 -21.06 -15.83 -16.51
N LEU A 28 -22.26 -15.36 -16.16
CA LEU A 28 -22.85 -14.15 -16.72
C LEU A 28 -22.05 -12.89 -16.30
N LEU A 29 -21.70 -12.76 -15.02
CA LEU A 29 -20.87 -11.65 -14.52
C LEU A 29 -19.54 -11.60 -15.26
N LYS A 30 -18.86 -12.74 -15.40
CA LYS A 30 -17.62 -12.87 -16.16
C LYS A 30 -17.79 -12.48 -17.63
N ARG A 31 -18.82 -13.01 -18.30
CA ARG A 31 -19.12 -12.68 -19.70
C ARG A 31 -19.41 -11.20 -19.91
N ARG A 32 -20.05 -10.55 -18.93
CA ARG A 32 -20.39 -9.13 -18.97
C ARG A 32 -19.28 -8.21 -18.45
N GLY A 33 -18.15 -8.76 -18.02
CA GLY A 33 -17.03 -7.98 -17.46
C GLY A 33 -17.38 -7.26 -16.16
N VAL A 34 -18.34 -7.78 -15.39
CA VAL A 34 -18.72 -7.20 -14.09
C VAL A 34 -17.76 -7.72 -13.02
N LEU A 35 -16.99 -6.82 -12.44
CA LEU A 35 -15.95 -7.15 -11.47
C LEU A 35 -16.50 -7.17 -10.03
N ASP A 36 -15.85 -7.92 -9.15
CA ASP A 36 -16.11 -7.82 -7.71
C ASP A 36 -15.86 -6.40 -7.20
N GLY A 37 -16.74 -5.94 -6.32
CA GLY A 37 -16.76 -4.56 -5.84
C GLY A 37 -17.50 -3.57 -6.73
N THR A 38 -18.02 -4.00 -7.89
CA THR A 38 -18.90 -3.16 -8.72
C THR A 38 -20.10 -2.69 -7.89
N PRO A 39 -20.37 -1.38 -7.81
CA PRO A 39 -21.51 -0.86 -7.05
C PRO A 39 -22.82 -1.20 -7.75
N VAL A 40 -23.80 -1.63 -6.95
CA VAL A 40 -25.18 -1.90 -7.38
C VAL A 40 -26.09 -1.02 -6.54
N TYR A 41 -26.89 -0.20 -7.19
CA TYR A 41 -27.77 0.77 -6.55
C TYR A 41 -29.21 0.31 -6.68
N LEU A 42 -29.88 0.12 -5.55
CA LEU A 42 -31.22 -0.43 -5.47
C LEU A 42 -32.19 0.63 -4.92
N ASN A 43 -33.41 0.61 -5.43
CA ASN A 43 -34.51 1.35 -4.82
C ASN A 43 -34.86 0.71 -3.46
N GLU A 44 -35.03 1.52 -2.41
CA GLU A 44 -35.22 1.02 -1.03
C GLU A 44 -36.53 0.26 -0.83
N GLU A 45 -37.58 0.58 -1.59
CA GLU A 45 -38.89 -0.04 -1.42
C GLU A 45 -39.04 -1.28 -2.30
N THR A 46 -38.62 -1.18 -3.55
CA THR A 46 -38.83 -2.24 -4.56
C THR A 46 -37.67 -3.21 -4.66
N MET A 47 -36.50 -2.87 -4.10
CA MET A 47 -35.23 -3.59 -4.28
C MET A 47 -34.82 -3.77 -5.75
N MET A 48 -35.41 -2.98 -6.66
CA MET A 48 -35.12 -3.01 -8.08
C MET A 48 -33.87 -2.17 -8.41
N PRO A 49 -33.05 -2.58 -9.41
CA PRO A 49 -31.91 -1.80 -9.84
C PRO A 49 -32.31 -0.42 -10.37
N LEU A 50 -31.57 0.61 -9.97
CA LEU A 50 -31.70 1.97 -10.50
C LEU A 50 -30.83 2.11 -11.77
N PRO A 51 -31.42 2.12 -12.99
CA PRO A 51 -30.64 1.89 -14.21
C PRO A 51 -29.52 2.91 -14.49
N PRO A 52 -29.72 4.24 -14.36
CA PRO A 52 -28.62 5.18 -14.65
C PRO A 52 -27.42 5.00 -13.71
N LEU A 53 -27.68 4.65 -12.44
CA LEU A 53 -26.63 4.44 -11.45
C LEU A 53 -25.97 3.06 -11.59
N CYS A 54 -26.75 2.02 -11.87
CA CYS A 54 -26.20 0.68 -12.14
C CYS A 54 -25.41 0.64 -13.46
N ASP A 55 -25.79 1.43 -14.45
CA ASP A 55 -25.03 1.59 -15.70
C ASP A 55 -23.71 2.33 -15.46
N TYR A 56 -23.68 3.29 -14.53
CA TYR A 56 -22.41 3.87 -14.06
C TYR A 56 -21.55 2.83 -13.36
N GLY A 57 -22.13 1.98 -12.51
CA GLY A 57 -21.41 0.86 -11.90
C GLY A 57 -20.77 -0.07 -12.93
N ARG A 58 -21.51 -0.41 -14.00
CA ARG A 58 -20.97 -1.18 -15.14
C ARG A 58 -19.86 -0.44 -15.88
N TYR A 59 -20.02 0.87 -16.12
CA TYR A 59 -18.98 1.70 -16.72
C TYR A 59 -17.68 1.66 -15.88
N LEU A 60 -17.79 1.80 -14.56
CA LEU A 60 -16.63 1.68 -13.67
C LEU A 60 -15.96 0.31 -13.73
N ALA A 61 -16.75 -0.77 -13.82
CA ALA A 61 -16.21 -2.13 -13.98
C ALA A 61 -15.42 -2.28 -15.29
N THR A 62 -15.90 -1.68 -16.39
CA THR A 62 -15.19 -1.71 -17.68
C THR A 62 -13.90 -0.89 -17.69
N ALA A 63 -13.74 0.07 -16.78
CA ALA A 63 -12.51 0.82 -16.61
C ALA A 63 -11.39 0.04 -15.89
N LEU A 64 -11.61 -1.25 -15.59
CA LEU A 64 -10.64 -2.16 -14.96
C LEU A 64 -10.06 -1.62 -13.64
N LEU A 65 -10.90 -0.92 -12.88
CA LEU A 65 -10.55 -0.42 -11.54
C LEU A 65 -10.45 -1.58 -10.54
N ASP A 66 -9.56 -1.44 -9.55
CA ASP A 66 -9.48 -2.42 -8.47
C ASP A 66 -10.74 -2.37 -7.58
N GLU A 67 -11.06 -3.50 -6.94
CA GLU A 67 -12.23 -3.66 -6.07
C GLU A 67 -12.36 -2.57 -5.00
N THR A 68 -11.23 -2.10 -4.43
CA THR A 68 -11.27 -1.07 -3.39
C THR A 68 -11.71 0.26 -3.99
N THR A 69 -11.18 0.59 -5.17
CA THR A 69 -11.54 1.80 -5.90
C THR A 69 -13.00 1.77 -6.33
N LEU A 70 -13.49 0.64 -6.87
CA LEU A 70 -14.91 0.47 -7.21
C LEU A 70 -15.82 0.70 -6.00
N LYS A 71 -15.49 0.07 -4.85
CA LYS A 71 -16.25 0.24 -3.61
C LYS A 71 -16.23 1.68 -3.13
N ASP A 72 -15.08 2.33 -3.18
CA ASP A 72 -14.95 3.70 -2.74
C ASP A 72 -15.74 4.68 -3.61
N TYR A 73 -15.67 4.54 -4.93
CA TYR A 73 -16.43 5.36 -5.88
C TYR A 73 -17.93 5.15 -5.68
N GLY A 74 -18.34 3.89 -5.54
CA GLY A 74 -19.71 3.51 -5.21
C GLY A 74 -20.25 4.25 -3.98
N ARG A 75 -19.46 4.24 -2.89
CA ARG A 75 -19.79 4.93 -1.64
C ARG A 75 -19.80 6.45 -1.75
N VAL A 76 -19.03 7.07 -2.66
CA VAL A 76 -19.12 8.52 -2.88
C VAL A 76 -20.50 8.86 -3.39
N ILE A 77 -20.97 8.18 -4.44
CA ILE A 77 -22.30 8.40 -5.01
C ILE A 77 -23.39 8.11 -3.97
N GLY A 78 -23.28 7.00 -3.23
CA GLY A 78 -24.21 6.69 -2.14
C GLY A 78 -24.29 7.80 -1.08
N ARG A 79 -23.15 8.37 -0.67
CA ARG A 79 -23.12 9.48 0.28
C ARG A 79 -23.69 10.77 -0.30
N ALA A 80 -23.44 11.06 -1.57
CA ALA A 80 -23.97 12.24 -2.24
C ALA A 80 -25.51 12.14 -2.33
N ASP A 81 -26.02 10.99 -2.77
CA ASP A 81 -27.46 10.71 -2.83
C ASP A 81 -28.13 10.88 -1.45
N SER A 82 -27.57 10.28 -0.39
CA SER A 82 -28.11 10.43 0.97
C SER A 82 -28.18 11.89 1.43
N HIS A 83 -27.23 12.73 1.01
CA HIS A 83 -27.28 14.17 1.32
C HIS A 83 -28.36 14.88 0.50
N LEU A 84 -28.46 14.57 -0.79
CA LEU A 84 -29.43 15.18 -1.73
C LEU A 84 -30.87 14.87 -1.34
N VAL A 85 -31.15 13.66 -0.84
CA VAL A 85 -32.47 13.29 -0.30
C VAL A 85 -32.91 14.25 0.82
N GLY A 86 -31.98 14.68 1.68
CA GLY A 86 -32.24 15.69 2.71
C GLY A 86 -32.59 17.08 2.17
N LEU A 87 -32.23 17.36 0.92
CA LEU A 87 -32.56 18.59 0.18
C LEU A 87 -33.77 18.40 -0.76
N GLN A 88 -34.49 17.27 -0.64
CA GLN A 88 -35.59 16.90 -1.55
C GLN A 88 -35.15 16.84 -3.03
N SER A 89 -33.91 16.41 -3.25
CA SER A 89 -33.26 16.28 -4.56
C SER A 89 -32.68 14.87 -4.70
N ASP A 90 -32.22 14.52 -5.89
CA ASP A 90 -31.53 13.27 -6.17
C ASP A 90 -30.34 13.48 -7.11
N VAL A 91 -29.56 12.42 -7.36
CA VAL A 91 -28.36 12.51 -8.21
C VAL A 91 -28.65 12.83 -9.68
N LEU A 92 -29.90 12.82 -10.14
CA LEU A 92 -30.29 13.18 -11.51
C LEU A 92 -30.86 14.60 -11.61
N SER A 93 -31.47 15.09 -10.53
CA SER A 93 -32.09 16.41 -10.41
C SER A 93 -31.21 17.44 -9.68
N ALA A 94 -30.08 17.01 -9.13
CA ALA A 94 -29.14 17.86 -8.41
C ALA A 94 -28.73 19.10 -9.22
N THR A 95 -28.79 20.24 -8.56
CA THR A 95 -28.31 21.53 -9.07
C THR A 95 -26.87 21.81 -8.65
N GLU A 96 -26.26 22.86 -9.22
CA GLU A 96 -24.95 23.33 -8.75
C GLU A 96 -24.97 23.67 -7.26
N SER A 97 -26.05 24.31 -6.79
CA SER A 97 -26.22 24.70 -5.39
C SER A 97 -26.25 23.48 -4.45
N ASP A 98 -26.93 22.40 -4.86
CA ASP A 98 -27.04 21.19 -4.03
C ASP A 98 -25.68 20.50 -3.87
N LEU A 99 -24.89 20.43 -4.94
CA LEU A 99 -23.55 19.84 -4.91
C LEU A 99 -22.55 20.73 -4.16
N VAL A 100 -22.73 22.04 -4.21
CA VAL A 100 -21.96 22.99 -3.39
C VAL A 100 -22.32 22.84 -1.91
N ALA A 101 -23.61 22.66 -1.58
CA ALA A 101 -24.05 22.36 -0.22
C ALA A 101 -23.44 21.03 0.27
N TYR A 102 -23.42 19.99 -0.56
CA TYR A 102 -22.75 18.73 -0.26
C TYR A 102 -21.25 18.93 0.03
N ARG A 103 -20.53 19.70 -0.79
CA ARG A 103 -19.12 20.04 -0.54
C ARG A 103 -18.95 20.68 0.84
N ASP A 104 -19.76 21.69 1.15
CA ASP A 104 -19.62 22.45 2.38
C ASP A 104 -20.00 21.60 3.60
N GLU A 105 -21.01 20.73 3.49
CA GLU A 105 -21.32 19.72 4.51
C GLU A 105 -20.10 18.84 4.79
N ARG A 106 -19.50 18.28 3.73
CA ARG A 106 -18.35 17.37 3.84
C ARG A 106 -17.10 18.04 4.41
N THR A 107 -16.85 19.29 4.02
CA THR A 107 -15.58 19.97 4.31
C THR A 107 -15.65 20.95 5.49
N ARG A 108 -16.84 21.30 5.98
CA ARG A 108 -17.02 22.32 7.04
C ARG A 108 -18.01 21.91 8.13
N TRP A 109 -19.21 21.45 7.76
CA TRP A 109 -20.34 21.42 8.71
C TRP A 109 -20.56 20.09 9.42
N GLN A 110 -20.21 18.97 8.78
CA GLN A 110 -20.36 17.66 9.42
C GLN A 110 -19.49 17.53 10.67
N ARG A 111 -19.89 16.66 11.60
CA ARG A 111 -19.21 16.42 12.89
C ARG A 111 -17.69 16.22 12.79
N LYS A 112 -17.21 15.59 11.72
CA LYS A 112 -15.77 15.39 11.44
C LYS A 112 -15.48 15.77 10.00
N PRO A 113 -15.23 17.06 9.69
CA PRO A 113 -14.98 17.51 8.33
C PRO A 113 -13.81 16.76 7.68
N ILE A 114 -13.93 16.45 6.40
CA ILE A 114 -12.84 15.82 5.66
C ILE A 114 -11.84 16.86 5.16
N GLY A 115 -10.57 16.45 5.08
CA GLY A 115 -9.53 17.25 4.43
C GLY A 115 -9.69 17.31 2.90
N TRP A 116 -8.97 18.25 2.28
CA TRP A 116 -9.06 18.51 0.84
C TRP A 116 -8.60 17.34 -0.03
N ASP A 117 -7.71 16.47 0.43
CA ASP A 117 -7.29 15.28 -0.33
C ASP A 117 -8.43 14.25 -0.45
N ALA A 118 -9.16 14.04 0.65
CA ALA A 118 -10.33 13.16 0.65
C ALA A 118 -11.45 13.76 -0.21
N TRP A 119 -11.66 15.08 -0.12
CA TRP A 119 -12.60 15.79 -0.99
C TRP A 119 -12.18 15.74 -2.46
N SER A 120 -10.90 15.82 -2.79
CA SER A 120 -10.40 15.73 -4.17
C SER A 120 -10.83 14.43 -4.83
N LYS A 121 -10.83 13.33 -4.08
CA LYS A 121 -11.36 12.04 -4.56
C LYS A 121 -12.87 12.09 -4.77
N GLU A 122 -13.63 12.62 -3.81
CA GLU A 122 -15.10 12.72 -3.94
C GLU A 122 -15.49 13.61 -5.12
N SER A 123 -14.86 14.77 -5.28
CA SER A 123 -15.06 15.68 -6.40
C SER A 123 -14.72 15.05 -7.75
N PHE A 124 -13.66 14.24 -7.83
CA PHE A 124 -13.31 13.51 -9.05
C PHE A 124 -14.41 12.52 -9.44
N VAL A 125 -14.88 11.72 -8.48
CA VAL A 125 -15.93 10.72 -8.73
C VAL A 125 -17.24 11.39 -9.15
N LEU A 126 -17.59 12.51 -8.53
CA LEU A 126 -18.78 13.29 -8.95
C LEU A 126 -18.61 13.84 -10.37
N ASP A 127 -17.45 14.37 -10.73
CA ASP A 127 -17.21 14.88 -12.09
C ASP A 127 -17.28 13.76 -13.15
N ASP A 128 -16.68 12.60 -12.86
CA ASP A 128 -16.73 11.41 -13.72
C ASP A 128 -18.16 10.86 -13.84
N PHE A 129 -18.92 10.80 -12.75
CA PHE A 129 -20.32 10.36 -12.74
C PHE A 129 -21.23 11.28 -13.57
N TYR A 130 -21.19 12.59 -13.34
CA TYR A 130 -22.00 13.53 -14.12
C TYR A 130 -21.52 13.64 -15.57
N GLY A 131 -20.22 13.45 -15.83
CA GLY A 131 -19.70 13.28 -17.18
C GLY A 131 -20.32 12.08 -17.89
N PHE A 132 -20.30 10.91 -17.25
CA PHE A 132 -20.92 9.70 -17.75
C PHE A 132 -22.42 9.87 -18.03
N LEU A 133 -23.17 10.51 -17.13
CA LEU A 133 -24.61 10.73 -17.32
C LEU A 133 -24.92 11.59 -18.54
N VAL A 134 -24.09 12.61 -18.81
CA VAL A 134 -24.22 13.45 -20.01
C VAL A 134 -23.84 12.67 -21.26
N ASP A 135 -22.70 11.96 -21.23
CA ASP A 135 -22.22 11.18 -22.38
C ASP A 135 -23.20 10.06 -22.78
N ARG A 136 -23.97 9.52 -21.84
CA ARG A 136 -25.03 8.53 -22.07
C ARG A 136 -26.40 9.13 -22.38
N GLY A 137 -26.55 10.44 -22.35
CA GLY A 137 -27.80 11.14 -22.63
C GLY A 137 -28.85 11.06 -21.52
N PHE A 138 -28.47 10.64 -20.31
CA PHE A 138 -29.36 10.72 -19.14
C PHE A 138 -29.56 12.16 -18.68
N LEU A 139 -28.56 13.02 -18.89
CA LEU A 139 -28.62 14.45 -18.61
C LEU A 139 -28.22 15.26 -19.85
N ALA A 140 -28.86 16.42 -20.05
CA ALA A 140 -28.50 17.32 -21.14
C ALA A 140 -27.17 18.08 -20.87
N GLN A 141 -26.84 18.33 -19.61
CA GLN A 141 -25.64 19.04 -19.20
C GLN A 141 -25.23 18.66 -17.77
N ARG A 142 -23.97 18.89 -17.41
CA ARG A 142 -23.48 18.68 -16.04
C ARG A 142 -24.09 19.74 -15.10
N PRO A 143 -24.46 19.38 -13.85
CA PRO A 143 -24.97 20.36 -12.88
C PRO A 143 -23.95 21.43 -12.52
N VAL A 144 -22.67 21.07 -12.43
CA VAL A 144 -21.59 21.99 -12.08
C VAL A 144 -20.92 22.51 -13.34
N ARG A 145 -20.90 23.84 -13.50
CA ARG A 145 -20.21 24.49 -14.63
C ARG A 145 -18.70 24.40 -14.46
N VAL A 146 -18.02 24.06 -15.55
CA VAL A 146 -16.55 24.15 -15.64
C VAL A 146 -16.20 25.55 -16.16
N ALA A 147 -15.64 26.39 -15.30
CA ALA A 147 -15.17 27.71 -15.67
C ALA A 147 -13.83 27.64 -16.43
N ALA A 148 -13.40 28.76 -17.02
CA ALA A 148 -12.11 28.88 -17.69
C ALA A 148 -10.96 28.40 -16.79
N ARG A 149 -9.98 27.69 -17.38
CA ARG A 149 -8.85 27.02 -16.70
C ARG A 149 -9.23 25.79 -15.85
N GLY A 150 -10.39 25.16 -16.11
CA GLY A 150 -10.78 23.90 -15.47
C GLY A 150 -11.17 24.04 -14.00
N ARG A 151 -11.49 25.26 -13.55
CA ARG A 151 -11.99 25.50 -12.19
C ARG A 151 -13.49 25.22 -12.16
N ASN A 152 -13.95 24.34 -11.28
CA ASN A 152 -15.37 24.10 -11.05
C ASN A 152 -15.70 24.34 -9.58
N ALA A 153 -17.00 24.44 -9.24
CA ALA A 153 -17.42 24.74 -7.87
C ALA A 153 -17.03 23.64 -6.86
N LEU A 154 -16.76 22.41 -7.32
CA LEU A 154 -16.33 21.30 -6.49
C LEU A 154 -14.80 21.18 -6.38
N ALA A 155 -14.05 21.99 -7.13
CA ALA A 155 -12.61 21.89 -7.19
C ALA A 155 -11.99 22.09 -5.79
N PRO A 156 -11.01 21.25 -5.39
CA PRO A 156 -10.30 21.42 -4.14
C PRO A 156 -9.67 22.80 -4.04
N ARG A 157 -9.96 23.54 -2.96
CA ARG A 157 -9.47 24.93 -2.79
C ARG A 157 -8.04 24.98 -2.27
N LEU A 158 -7.63 23.99 -1.47
CA LEU A 158 -6.29 23.88 -0.91
C LEU A 158 -5.68 22.57 -1.40
N ARG A 159 -4.46 22.66 -1.93
CA ARG A 159 -3.61 21.49 -2.10
C ARG A 159 -2.89 21.27 -0.77
N SER A 160 -3.15 20.15 -0.10
CA SER A 160 -2.40 19.82 1.09
C SER A 160 -0.95 19.51 0.70
N GLY A 161 0.03 20.11 1.39
CA GLY A 161 1.39 19.57 1.39
C GLY A 161 1.38 18.17 2.00
N MET A 162 2.40 17.36 1.70
CA MET A 162 2.57 16.07 2.36
C MET A 162 2.92 16.28 3.83
N ASP A 163 2.15 15.67 4.73
CA ASP A 163 2.48 15.57 6.16
C ASP A 163 3.57 14.50 6.33
N ILE A 164 4.83 14.90 6.16
CA ILE A 164 6.00 14.02 6.22
C ILE A 164 6.34 13.79 7.69
N ARG A 165 5.82 12.69 8.23
CA ARG A 165 6.22 12.18 9.55
C ARG A 165 7.33 11.16 9.34
N HIS A 166 8.43 11.32 10.06
CA HIS A 166 9.55 10.41 10.06
C HIS A 166 9.83 9.92 11.48
N LEU A 167 10.67 8.90 11.59
CA LEU A 167 11.13 8.36 12.86
C LEU A 167 12.62 8.69 13.02
N THR A 168 13.01 9.10 14.22
CA THR A 168 14.42 9.04 14.63
C THR A 168 14.86 7.59 14.79
N TYR A 169 16.16 7.36 14.91
CA TYR A 169 16.70 6.02 15.17
C TYR A 169 16.06 5.37 16.40
N GLU A 170 16.09 6.09 17.52
CA GLU A 170 15.58 5.61 18.80
C GLU A 170 14.09 5.31 18.72
N GLN A 171 13.32 6.17 18.05
CA GLN A 171 11.90 5.94 17.80
C GLN A 171 11.66 4.69 16.95
N TYR A 172 12.48 4.47 15.90
CA TYR A 172 12.38 3.27 15.07
C TYR A 172 12.72 2.01 15.85
N ARG A 173 13.82 2.01 16.61
CA ARG A 173 14.20 0.88 17.46
C ARG A 173 13.15 0.58 18.50
N TYR A 174 12.64 1.59 19.18
CA TYR A 174 11.58 1.40 20.16
C TYR A 174 10.30 0.85 19.49
N PHE A 175 9.96 1.31 18.29
CA PHE A 175 8.86 0.75 17.50
C PHE A 175 9.08 -0.71 17.08
N ARG A 176 10.25 -1.03 16.52
CA ARG A 176 10.62 -2.35 16.01
C ARG A 176 10.79 -3.36 17.14
N ASP A 177 11.54 -3.00 18.17
CA ASP A 177 12.02 -3.94 19.17
C ASP A 177 11.04 -4.12 20.31
N VAL A 178 10.51 -3.02 20.86
CA VAL A 178 9.55 -3.04 21.98
C VAL A 178 8.13 -3.20 21.47
N GLY A 179 7.72 -2.40 20.49
CA GLY A 179 6.37 -2.43 19.93
C GLY A 179 6.07 -3.72 19.17
N LEU A 180 6.80 -3.98 18.10
CA LEU A 180 6.55 -5.11 17.18
C LEU A 180 7.19 -6.42 17.68
N GLY A 181 8.41 -6.33 18.20
CA GLY A 181 9.24 -7.45 18.62
C GLY A 181 8.99 -7.99 20.01
N GLY A 182 8.25 -7.25 20.84
CA GLY A 182 7.88 -7.71 22.17
C GLY A 182 8.99 -7.67 23.22
N GLN A 183 10.11 -6.98 22.98
CA GLN A 183 11.10 -6.72 24.02
C GLN A 183 10.59 -5.69 25.04
N LEU A 184 11.30 -5.57 26.16
CA LEU A 184 11.19 -4.43 27.09
C LEU A 184 12.05 -3.24 26.59
N PRO A 185 11.81 -2.01 27.07
CA PRO A 185 12.62 -0.83 26.72
C PRO A 185 14.14 -1.05 26.91
N GLY A 186 14.55 -1.78 27.95
CA GLY A 186 15.94 -2.15 28.20
C GLY A 186 16.51 -3.28 27.32
N ALA A 187 15.87 -3.59 26.18
CA ALA A 187 16.23 -4.67 25.24
C ALA A 187 16.10 -6.12 25.78
N GLU A 188 15.60 -6.30 27.01
CA GLU A 188 15.34 -7.61 27.60
C GLU A 188 14.13 -8.31 26.97
N VAL A 189 14.10 -9.65 27.08
CA VAL A 189 12.96 -10.47 26.67
C VAL A 189 11.80 -10.28 27.65
N ASP A 190 10.64 -9.83 27.17
CA ASP A 190 9.43 -9.77 28.00
C ASP A 190 8.71 -11.13 28.02
N LEU A 191 8.87 -11.90 29.09
CA LEU A 191 8.18 -13.19 29.27
C LEU A 191 6.64 -13.07 29.32
N ARG A 192 6.11 -11.87 29.56
CA ARG A 192 4.67 -11.59 29.55
C ARG A 192 4.18 -11.22 28.16
N PHE A 193 5.06 -11.07 27.18
CA PHE A 193 4.66 -10.78 25.81
C PHE A 193 3.77 -11.91 25.28
N ARG A 194 2.53 -11.53 24.93
CA ARG A 194 1.54 -12.42 24.30
C ARG A 194 1.33 -12.09 22.82
N GLY A 195 2.15 -11.20 22.26
CA GLY A 195 2.04 -10.82 20.86
C GLY A 195 2.38 -11.98 19.94
N TRP A 196 1.69 -12.02 18.80
CA TRP A 196 1.79 -13.11 17.84
C TRP A 196 2.84 -12.79 16.76
N ALA A 197 3.80 -13.70 16.57
CA ALA A 197 4.88 -13.65 15.59
C ALA A 197 5.72 -12.34 15.62
N PRO A 198 6.51 -12.10 16.69
CA PRO A 198 7.36 -10.92 16.81
C PRO A 198 8.41 -10.79 15.69
N LEU A 199 9.08 -11.87 15.29
CA LEU A 199 10.08 -11.83 14.22
C LEU A 199 9.44 -11.46 12.88
N ARG A 200 8.25 -12.00 12.59
CA ARG A 200 7.48 -11.58 11.41
C ARG A 200 7.21 -10.07 11.39
N ASN A 201 6.84 -9.51 12.55
CA ASN A 201 6.48 -8.10 12.66
C ASN A 201 7.72 -7.22 12.47
N ARG A 202 8.87 -7.61 13.02
CA ARG A 202 10.16 -6.95 12.83
C ARG A 202 10.62 -7.00 11.39
N ALA A 203 10.62 -8.19 10.79
CA ALA A 203 10.94 -8.35 9.38
C ALA A 203 10.03 -7.47 8.51
N GLY A 204 8.75 -7.33 8.84
CA GLY A 204 7.84 -6.40 8.16
C GLY A 204 8.25 -4.92 8.26
N SER A 205 8.70 -4.46 9.42
CA SER A 205 9.21 -3.08 9.57
C SER A 205 10.56 -2.87 8.92
N ASP A 206 11.48 -3.83 9.02
CA ASP A 206 12.81 -3.75 8.38
C ASP A 206 12.65 -3.71 6.86
N MET A 207 11.80 -4.59 6.31
CA MET A 207 11.44 -4.59 4.89
C MET A 207 10.84 -3.26 4.44
N ALA A 208 9.98 -2.65 5.25
CA ALA A 208 9.37 -1.37 4.95
C ALA A 208 10.38 -0.22 4.96
N LEU A 209 11.29 -0.20 5.94
CA LEU A 209 12.31 0.83 6.08
C LEU A 209 13.41 0.64 5.03
N GLY A 210 14.05 -0.52 4.94
CA GLY A 210 15.22 -0.76 4.08
C GLY A 210 14.96 -0.64 2.57
N SER A 211 13.71 -0.83 2.12
CA SER A 211 13.35 -0.72 0.69
C SER A 211 12.63 0.58 0.32
N GLY A 212 12.13 1.34 1.30
CA GLY A 212 11.24 2.47 1.05
C GLY A 212 9.97 2.13 0.28
N SER A 213 9.61 0.85 0.19
CA SER A 213 8.48 0.39 -0.62
C SER A 213 7.13 0.70 0.04
N ARG A 214 6.06 0.72 -0.74
CA ARG A 214 4.70 0.89 -0.20
C ARG A 214 4.31 -0.36 0.57
N TRP A 215 3.41 -0.21 1.54
CA TRP A 215 2.99 -1.34 2.36
C TRP A 215 2.51 -2.56 1.57
N ARG A 216 1.79 -2.37 0.45
CA ARG A 216 1.36 -3.49 -0.41
C ARG A 216 2.53 -4.16 -1.13
N GLU A 217 3.59 -3.42 -1.44
CA GLU A 217 4.76 -3.92 -2.16
C GLU A 217 5.53 -4.90 -1.27
N TRP A 218 5.99 -4.50 -0.08
CA TRP A 218 6.70 -5.41 0.83
C TRP A 218 5.80 -6.46 1.50
N ALA A 219 4.53 -6.15 1.79
CA ALA A 219 3.66 -7.11 2.49
C ALA A 219 3.22 -8.30 1.63
N THR A 220 3.47 -8.25 0.31
CA THR A 220 3.03 -9.27 -0.66
C THR A 220 4.17 -10.01 -1.34
N VAL A 221 5.38 -9.85 -0.82
CA VAL A 221 6.58 -10.54 -1.31
C VAL A 221 6.45 -12.05 -1.17
N LEU A 222 6.89 -12.77 -2.20
CA LEU A 222 7.04 -14.22 -2.22
C LEU A 222 8.48 -14.62 -1.92
N LEU A 223 8.68 -15.81 -1.34
CA LEU A 223 10.01 -16.32 -0.98
C LEU A 223 11.03 -16.29 -2.14
N PRO A 224 10.69 -16.64 -3.40
CA PRO A 224 11.63 -16.55 -4.51
C PRO A 224 12.08 -15.12 -4.85
N GLU A 225 11.25 -14.12 -4.61
CA GLU A 225 11.58 -12.71 -4.93
C GLU A 225 12.69 -12.17 -4.02
N ILE A 226 12.83 -12.70 -2.81
CA ILE A 226 13.84 -12.24 -1.84
C ILE A 226 14.95 -13.26 -1.59
N GLY A 227 15.14 -14.22 -2.50
CA GLY A 227 16.24 -15.17 -2.37
C GLY A 227 16.10 -16.17 -1.22
N LEU A 228 14.92 -16.29 -0.61
CA LEU A 228 14.62 -17.22 0.49
C LEU A 228 13.86 -18.47 0.02
N TRP A 229 13.85 -18.74 -1.28
CA TRP A 229 13.33 -19.99 -1.82
C TRP A 229 14.36 -21.13 -1.65
N PRO A 230 13.94 -22.38 -1.37
CA PRO A 230 14.86 -23.49 -1.23
C PRO A 230 15.88 -23.59 -2.37
N GLY A 231 17.17 -23.68 -2.02
CA GLY A 231 18.28 -23.78 -2.98
C GLY A 231 18.82 -22.44 -3.50
N MET A 232 18.28 -21.30 -3.08
CA MET A 232 18.85 -19.99 -3.40
C MET A 232 19.96 -19.60 -2.41
N PRO A 233 20.95 -18.79 -2.85
CA PRO A 233 22.11 -18.42 -2.04
C PRO A 233 21.83 -17.42 -0.90
N GLY A 234 20.63 -16.83 -0.82
CA GLY A 234 20.31 -15.74 0.11
C GLY A 234 20.98 -14.41 -0.25
N GLY A 235 21.08 -13.51 0.73
CA GLY A 235 21.70 -12.18 0.60
C GLY A 235 20.74 -11.07 0.17
N ALA A 236 21.28 -9.93 -0.27
CA ALA A 236 20.48 -8.83 -0.80
C ALA A 236 19.61 -9.26 -1.99
N ALA A 237 18.43 -8.67 -2.11
CA ALA A 237 17.45 -9.06 -3.13
C ALA A 237 17.03 -7.88 -4.02
N GLU A 238 16.88 -8.17 -5.31
CA GLU A 238 16.35 -7.23 -6.29
C GLU A 238 15.33 -7.92 -7.21
N PHE A 239 14.14 -7.33 -7.34
CA PHE A 239 13.09 -7.87 -8.20
C PHE A 239 12.12 -6.80 -8.68
N THR A 240 11.39 -7.11 -9.76
CA THR A 240 10.39 -6.20 -10.33
C THR A 240 9.02 -6.42 -9.68
N VAL A 241 8.43 -5.34 -9.18
CA VAL A 241 7.02 -5.31 -8.75
C VAL A 241 6.19 -4.51 -9.74
N GLN A 242 5.04 -5.05 -10.14
CA GLN A 242 4.09 -4.35 -11.01
C GLN A 242 2.69 -4.34 -10.42
N ALA A 243 2.02 -5.49 -10.35
CA ALA A 243 0.61 -5.57 -9.96
C ALA A 243 0.32 -5.14 -8.52
N CYS A 244 1.32 -5.22 -7.64
CA CYS A 244 1.23 -4.74 -6.25
C CYS A 244 1.63 -3.27 -6.09
N ALA A 245 2.24 -2.67 -7.12
CA ALA A 245 2.65 -1.27 -7.11
C ALA A 245 1.45 -0.34 -7.32
N LYS A 246 1.62 0.92 -6.92
CA LYS A 246 0.59 1.95 -7.13
C LYS A 246 0.32 2.10 -8.64
N TYR A 247 -0.95 2.00 -9.03
CA TYR A 247 -1.42 2.04 -10.42
C TYR A 247 -0.87 0.94 -11.34
N GLY A 248 -0.35 -0.17 -10.80
CA GLY A 248 0.21 -1.24 -11.62
C GLY A 248 1.47 -0.83 -12.39
N LYS A 249 2.16 0.24 -11.97
CA LYS A 249 3.37 0.73 -12.65
C LYS A 249 4.57 -0.12 -12.24
N ALA A 250 5.16 -0.81 -13.21
CA ALA A 250 6.35 -1.63 -13.00
C ALA A 250 7.51 -0.79 -12.45
N ARG A 251 8.19 -1.33 -11.44
CA ARG A 251 9.42 -0.77 -10.87
C ARG A 251 10.21 -1.84 -10.15
N THR A 252 11.51 -1.64 -10.06
CA THR A 252 12.41 -2.52 -9.31
C THR A 252 12.43 -2.14 -7.83
N LEU A 253 12.33 -3.14 -6.96
CA LEU A 253 12.58 -3.02 -5.52
C LEU A 253 13.95 -3.61 -5.22
N TYR A 254 14.64 -2.98 -4.27
CA TYR A 254 15.87 -3.49 -3.69
C TYR A 254 15.68 -3.64 -2.19
N PHE A 255 16.09 -4.79 -1.67
CA PHE A 255 16.12 -5.11 -0.26
C PHE A 255 17.58 -5.39 0.12
N PRO A 256 18.18 -4.58 1.02
CA PRO A 256 19.54 -4.80 1.51
C PRO A 256 19.68 -6.14 2.23
N GLU A 257 20.92 -6.61 2.38
CA GLU A 257 21.22 -7.90 3.00
C GLU A 257 20.67 -7.99 4.43
N ASP A 258 20.90 -6.98 5.27
CA ASP A 258 20.39 -6.94 6.65
C ASP A 258 18.87 -7.01 6.74
N THR A 259 18.20 -6.39 5.75
CA THR A 259 16.75 -6.44 5.66
C THR A 259 16.26 -7.85 5.33
N VAL A 260 16.93 -8.54 4.41
CA VAL A 260 16.64 -9.94 4.07
C VAL A 260 16.99 -10.87 5.23
N ALA A 261 18.09 -10.64 5.94
CA ALA A 261 18.48 -11.41 7.12
C ALA A 261 17.43 -11.37 8.24
N SER A 262 16.77 -10.22 8.45
CA SER A 262 15.63 -10.11 9.38
C SER A 262 14.45 -11.01 8.98
N ALA A 263 14.18 -11.12 7.68
CA ALA A 263 13.16 -12.03 7.14
C ALA A 263 13.60 -13.50 7.19
N GLU A 264 14.87 -13.79 6.95
CA GLU A 264 15.44 -15.12 7.09
C GLU A 264 15.30 -15.64 8.52
N LEU A 265 15.59 -14.80 9.52
CA LEU A 265 15.41 -15.14 10.94
C LEU A 265 13.95 -15.54 11.25
N PHE A 266 12.98 -14.82 10.68
CA PHE A 266 11.56 -15.20 10.77
C PHE A 266 11.30 -16.55 10.08
N CYS A 267 11.83 -16.76 8.88
CA CYS A 267 11.69 -18.00 8.12
C CYS A 267 12.30 -19.23 8.81
N LEU A 268 13.37 -19.03 9.59
CA LEU A 268 14.04 -20.10 10.32
C LEU A 268 13.34 -20.43 11.65
N LEU A 269 12.93 -19.42 12.42
CA LEU A 269 12.51 -19.62 13.81
C LEU A 269 11.00 -19.67 14.04
N GLU A 270 10.22 -18.86 13.32
CA GLU A 270 8.78 -18.69 13.59
C GLU A 270 7.89 -19.27 12.49
N ARG A 271 8.28 -19.06 11.23
CA ARG A 271 7.48 -19.46 10.07
C ARG A 271 7.19 -20.97 10.01
N PRO A 272 8.16 -21.89 10.27
CA PRO A 272 7.93 -23.34 10.13
C PRO A 272 6.81 -23.85 11.05
N ASP A 273 6.73 -23.33 12.26
CA ASP A 273 5.68 -23.68 13.22
C ASP A 273 4.29 -23.18 12.77
N ILE A 274 4.23 -22.00 12.16
CA ILE A 274 2.97 -21.42 11.66
C ILE A 274 2.46 -22.24 10.48
N VAL A 275 3.33 -22.55 9.51
CA VAL A 275 2.94 -23.30 8.31
C VAL A 275 2.58 -24.74 8.64
N ARG A 276 3.34 -25.42 9.51
CA ARG A 276 3.04 -26.78 9.98
C ARG A 276 1.65 -26.88 10.61
N ARG A 277 1.26 -25.90 11.43
CA ARG A 277 -0.08 -25.86 12.05
C ARG A 277 -1.20 -25.58 11.04
N ALA A 278 -0.88 -24.89 9.94
CA ALA A 278 -1.85 -24.50 8.94
C ALA A 278 -1.99 -25.52 7.79
N ALA A 279 -1.00 -26.38 7.54
CA ALA A 279 -0.91 -27.26 6.38
C ALA A 279 -2.20 -28.06 6.11
N ARG A 280 -2.69 -28.83 7.10
CA ARG A 280 -3.96 -29.57 6.98
C ARG A 280 -5.19 -28.69 6.69
N GLY A 281 -5.15 -27.43 7.12
CA GLY A 281 -6.18 -26.45 6.83
C GLY A 281 -6.14 -25.98 5.37
N LEU A 282 -4.93 -25.85 4.82
CA LEU A 282 -4.70 -25.48 3.42
C LEU A 282 -5.00 -26.65 2.48
N GLU A 283 -4.61 -27.87 2.83
CA GLU A 283 -4.94 -29.09 2.06
C GLU A 283 -6.43 -29.26 1.83
N ARG A 284 -7.25 -29.05 2.86
CA ARG A 284 -8.72 -29.11 2.74
C ARG A 284 -9.29 -28.05 1.80
N LYS A 285 -8.55 -26.98 1.54
CA LYS A 285 -8.93 -25.86 0.67
C LYS A 285 -8.13 -25.83 -0.62
N ALA A 286 -7.36 -26.89 -0.94
CA ALA A 286 -6.44 -26.91 -2.07
C ALA A 286 -7.12 -26.58 -3.41
N ARG A 287 -8.41 -26.87 -3.56
CA ARG A 287 -9.21 -26.52 -4.75
C ARG A 287 -9.35 -25.02 -4.97
N ASP A 288 -9.36 -24.23 -3.90
CA ASP A 288 -9.51 -22.77 -3.93
C ASP A 288 -8.15 -22.04 -3.93
N LEU A 289 -7.06 -22.80 -3.95
CA LEU A 289 -5.69 -22.30 -3.88
C LEU A 289 -4.99 -22.48 -5.22
N PHE A 290 -4.02 -21.60 -5.48
CA PHE A 290 -3.09 -21.81 -6.60
C PHE A 290 -1.92 -22.66 -6.09
N VAL A 291 -1.95 -23.96 -6.41
CA VAL A 291 -0.92 -24.92 -5.99
C VAL A 291 0.18 -24.97 -7.04
N VAL A 292 1.34 -24.39 -6.71
CA VAL A 292 2.50 -24.29 -7.58
C VAL A 292 3.27 -25.61 -7.60
N GLY A 293 3.56 -26.10 -8.80
CA GLY A 293 4.36 -27.30 -9.03
C GLY A 293 5.74 -27.00 -9.64
N GLU A 294 5.87 -25.90 -10.38
CA GLU A 294 7.13 -25.49 -11.01
C GLU A 294 7.39 -24.00 -10.73
N VAL A 295 8.63 -23.68 -10.34
CA VAL A 295 9.10 -22.33 -10.05
C VAL A 295 10.27 -22.01 -10.97
N ASP A 296 10.05 -21.14 -11.94
CA ASP A 296 11.10 -20.56 -12.77
C ASP A 296 11.59 -19.27 -12.13
N ILE A 297 12.66 -19.38 -11.34
CA ILE A 297 13.26 -18.25 -10.62
C ILE A 297 13.87 -17.25 -11.60
N ALA A 298 14.56 -17.72 -12.63
CA ALA A 298 15.27 -16.88 -13.60
C ALA A 298 14.29 -16.09 -14.49
N GLY A 299 13.20 -16.73 -14.93
CA GLY A 299 12.14 -16.09 -15.70
C GLY A 299 11.08 -15.39 -14.84
N GLY A 300 11.12 -15.53 -13.51
CA GLY A 300 10.16 -14.91 -12.59
C GLY A 300 8.74 -15.44 -12.78
N ARG A 301 8.57 -16.74 -13.03
CA ARG A 301 7.29 -17.37 -13.36
C ARG A 301 6.96 -18.52 -12.43
N LEU A 302 5.67 -18.66 -12.12
CA LEU A 302 5.12 -19.77 -11.35
C LEU A 302 4.13 -20.53 -12.21
N ARG A 303 4.26 -21.85 -12.24
CA ARG A 303 3.31 -22.74 -12.93
C ARG A 303 2.73 -23.74 -11.94
N GLY A 304 1.41 -23.90 -12.01
CA GLY A 304 0.67 -24.68 -11.01
C GLY A 304 -0.77 -24.92 -11.42
N VAL A 305 -1.56 -25.45 -10.50
CA VAL A 305 -2.99 -25.75 -10.70
C VAL A 305 -3.84 -24.75 -9.92
N LEU A 306 -4.84 -24.18 -10.59
CA LEU A 306 -5.88 -23.33 -9.99
C LEU A 306 -7.22 -23.71 -10.62
N ASP A 307 -8.23 -23.98 -9.78
CA ASP A 307 -9.56 -24.44 -10.21
C ASP A 307 -9.49 -25.71 -11.09
N GLY A 308 -8.53 -26.60 -10.82
CA GLY A 308 -8.28 -27.81 -11.61
C GLY A 308 -7.62 -27.57 -12.97
N VAL A 309 -7.27 -26.33 -13.31
CA VAL A 309 -6.63 -25.97 -14.57
C VAL A 309 -5.17 -25.60 -14.33
N VAL A 310 -4.26 -26.11 -15.17
CA VAL A 310 -2.86 -25.70 -15.16
C VAL A 310 -2.77 -24.25 -15.65
N ARG A 311 -2.21 -23.38 -14.83
CA ARG A 311 -1.98 -21.97 -15.13
C ARG A 311 -0.54 -21.59 -14.86
N GLU A 312 -0.11 -20.56 -15.56
CA GLU A 312 1.21 -19.96 -15.40
C GLU A 312 1.03 -18.45 -15.18
N PHE A 313 1.79 -17.90 -14.23
CA PHE A 313 1.76 -16.49 -13.91
C PHE A 313 3.18 -15.94 -13.80
N GLU A 314 3.39 -14.76 -14.39
CA GLU A 314 4.55 -13.94 -14.07
C GLU A 314 4.37 -13.34 -12.67
N ILE A 315 5.34 -13.55 -11.79
CA ILE A 315 5.27 -13.13 -10.38
C ILE A 315 4.99 -11.63 -10.27
N SER A 316 5.69 -10.81 -11.06
CA SER A 316 5.57 -9.33 -11.05
C SER A 316 4.13 -8.85 -11.30
N ALA A 317 3.37 -9.59 -12.11
CA ALA A 317 2.01 -9.29 -12.56
C ALA A 317 0.92 -9.95 -11.68
N MET A 318 1.30 -10.75 -10.68
CA MET A 318 0.33 -11.35 -9.75
C MET A 318 -0.27 -10.30 -8.81
N LEU A 319 -1.58 -10.15 -8.85
CA LEU A 319 -2.33 -9.30 -7.92
C LEU A 319 -2.17 -9.78 -6.47
N PRO A 320 -2.29 -8.89 -5.46
CA PRO A 320 -2.23 -9.27 -4.04
C PRO A 320 -3.14 -10.43 -3.63
N LYS A 321 -4.35 -10.52 -4.23
CA LYS A 321 -5.27 -11.64 -3.97
C LYS A 321 -4.73 -12.96 -4.47
N MET A 322 -4.13 -12.99 -5.67
CA MET A 322 -3.51 -14.20 -6.23
C MET A 322 -2.30 -14.63 -5.40
N ARG A 323 -1.40 -13.69 -5.06
CA ARG A 323 -0.25 -13.96 -4.18
C ARG A 323 -0.67 -14.53 -2.84
N ARG A 324 -1.81 -14.09 -2.28
CA ARG A 324 -2.35 -14.59 -1.01
C ARG A 324 -2.69 -16.07 -1.02
N ILE A 325 -3.22 -16.57 -2.14
CA ILE A 325 -3.68 -17.96 -2.29
C ILE A 325 -2.63 -18.85 -2.98
N THR A 326 -1.45 -18.30 -3.28
CA THR A 326 -0.35 -19.04 -3.92
C THR A 326 0.35 -19.88 -2.87
N VAL A 327 0.31 -21.19 -3.04
CA VAL A 327 0.89 -22.19 -2.15
C VAL A 327 1.77 -23.16 -2.92
N HIS A 328 2.65 -23.86 -2.22
CA HIS A 328 3.47 -24.94 -2.75
C HIS A 328 3.51 -26.10 -1.75
N GLU A 329 3.96 -27.26 -2.21
CA GLU A 329 4.21 -28.41 -1.35
C GLU A 329 5.55 -28.19 -0.63
N GLY A 330 5.48 -27.98 0.69
CA GLY A 330 6.64 -27.82 1.56
C GLY A 330 6.93 -29.08 2.39
N GLU A 331 7.80 -28.95 3.39
CA GLU A 331 8.22 -30.08 4.25
C GLU A 331 7.04 -30.70 5.03
N PHE A 332 6.09 -29.88 5.49
CA PHE A 332 4.99 -30.30 6.35
C PHE A 332 3.63 -30.37 5.62
N GLY A 333 3.63 -30.35 4.30
CA GLY A 333 2.45 -30.26 3.44
C GLY A 333 2.32 -28.91 2.75
N LEU A 334 1.11 -28.58 2.30
CA LEU A 334 0.85 -27.31 1.61
C LEU A 334 1.15 -26.09 2.49
N GLU A 335 1.94 -25.16 1.96
CA GLU A 335 2.26 -23.90 2.63
C GLU A 335 2.33 -22.71 1.65
N ALA A 336 2.04 -21.50 2.15
CA ALA A 336 2.01 -20.30 1.31
C ALA A 336 3.39 -19.91 0.78
N MET A 337 3.47 -19.52 -0.50
CA MET A 337 4.71 -18.99 -1.08
C MET A 337 5.02 -17.56 -0.60
N SER A 338 4.04 -16.86 -0.01
CA SER A 338 4.24 -15.54 0.59
C SER A 338 5.24 -15.62 1.74
N LEU A 339 6.16 -14.64 1.81
CA LEU A 339 7.08 -14.49 2.93
C LEU A 339 6.30 -14.44 4.24
N PHE A 340 5.45 -13.42 4.39
CA PHE A 340 4.69 -13.22 5.61
C PHE A 340 3.46 -14.12 5.63
N VAL A 341 3.27 -14.82 6.75
CA VAL A 341 2.08 -15.67 6.99
C VAL A 341 1.35 -15.23 8.25
N CYS A 342 0.04 -15.45 8.28
CA CYS A 342 -0.81 -15.29 9.46
C CYS A 342 -1.12 -16.64 10.11
N ARG A 343 -1.89 -16.64 11.21
CA ARG A 343 -2.24 -17.87 11.95
C ARG A 343 -2.89 -18.95 11.08
N GLY A 344 -3.56 -18.57 9.99
CA GLY A 344 -4.15 -19.49 9.03
C GLY A 344 -3.21 -19.98 7.92
N GLY A 345 -1.90 -19.69 8.00
CA GLY A 345 -0.89 -20.11 7.01
C GLY A 345 -0.83 -19.26 5.74
N LEU A 346 -1.87 -18.47 5.44
CA LEU A 346 -1.88 -17.58 4.27
C LEU A 346 -1.35 -16.18 4.60
N MET A 347 -1.08 -15.40 3.54
CA MET A 347 -0.59 -14.03 3.63
C MET A 347 -1.52 -13.10 4.45
N PRO A 348 -0.97 -12.25 5.35
CA PRO A 348 -1.76 -11.27 6.09
C PRO A 348 -2.41 -10.21 5.17
N GLY A 349 -3.67 -9.89 5.44
CA GLY A 349 -4.38 -8.80 4.77
C GLY A 349 -4.07 -7.41 5.34
N ALA A 350 -4.62 -6.36 4.72
CA ALA A 350 -4.42 -4.97 5.13
C ALA A 350 -4.78 -4.72 6.60
N ASP A 351 -5.91 -5.27 7.06
CA ASP A 351 -6.40 -5.05 8.41
C ASP A 351 -5.57 -5.78 9.47
N ALA A 352 -4.95 -6.91 9.10
CA ALA A 352 -4.01 -7.62 9.95
C ALA A 352 -2.79 -6.73 10.23
N TRP A 353 -2.16 -6.18 9.19
CA TRP A 353 -1.03 -5.24 9.33
C TRP A 353 -1.39 -3.96 10.09
N LYS A 354 -2.61 -3.44 9.93
CA LYS A 354 -3.10 -2.32 10.76
C LYS A 354 -3.20 -2.72 12.23
N SER A 355 -3.74 -3.91 12.50
CA SER A 355 -3.89 -4.44 13.86
C SER A 355 -2.54 -4.63 14.55
N TYR A 356 -1.56 -5.22 13.85
CA TYR A 356 -0.21 -5.43 14.41
C TYR A 356 0.45 -4.11 14.82
N ARG A 357 0.38 -3.10 13.94
CA ARG A 357 0.86 -1.74 14.24
C ARG A 357 0.11 -1.09 15.41
N HIS A 358 -1.21 -1.29 15.51
CA HIS A 358 -1.99 -0.75 16.63
C HIS A 358 -1.63 -1.40 17.97
N GLN A 359 -1.42 -2.72 17.97
CA GLN A 359 -0.97 -3.45 19.16
C GLN A 359 0.43 -3.00 19.58
N ALA A 360 1.35 -2.86 18.62
CA ALA A 360 2.69 -2.34 18.85
C ALA A 360 2.65 -0.93 19.48
N TRP A 361 1.86 -0.03 18.90
CA TRP A 361 1.68 1.31 19.47
C TRP A 361 1.15 1.28 20.91
N ASN A 362 0.09 0.51 21.17
CA ASN A 362 -0.48 0.41 22.51
C ASN A 362 0.56 -0.12 23.51
N ARG A 363 1.34 -1.12 23.11
CA ARG A 363 2.41 -1.69 23.93
C ARG A 363 3.48 -0.65 24.26
N MET A 364 3.95 0.09 23.27
CA MET A 364 4.94 1.16 23.46
C MET A 364 4.48 2.23 24.45
N ILE A 365 3.20 2.61 24.40
CA ILE A 365 2.62 3.59 25.32
C ILE A 365 2.55 3.03 26.74
N VAL A 366 2.16 1.76 26.88
CA VAL A 366 2.05 1.10 28.20
C VAL A 366 3.42 0.91 28.86
N LEU A 367 4.46 0.66 28.08
CA LEU A 367 5.83 0.43 28.57
C LEU A 367 6.69 1.70 28.57
N ALA A 368 6.10 2.85 28.23
CA ALA A 368 6.85 4.10 28.20
C ALA A 368 7.34 4.49 29.60
N ASP A 369 8.63 4.79 29.69
CA ASP A 369 9.35 5.22 30.88
C ASP A 369 10.23 6.45 30.58
N GLU A 370 11.09 6.84 31.52
CA GLU A 370 11.97 8.01 31.37
C GLU A 370 13.01 7.84 30.25
N ALA A 371 13.35 6.60 29.87
CA ALA A 371 14.29 6.30 28.79
C ALA A 371 13.61 6.20 27.41
N THR A 372 12.29 6.34 27.35
CA THR A 372 11.53 6.21 26.11
C THR A 372 11.71 7.44 25.22
N PRO A 373 12.02 7.26 23.92
CA PRO A 373 12.16 8.38 23.00
C PRO A 373 10.83 9.13 22.84
N LEU A 374 10.90 10.44 22.57
CA LEU A 374 9.72 11.28 22.44
C LEU A 374 8.77 10.75 21.35
N LEU A 375 7.61 10.23 21.76
CA LEU A 375 6.63 9.67 20.83
C LEU A 375 5.73 10.76 20.23
N PRO A 376 5.35 10.65 18.94
CA PRO A 376 4.45 11.62 18.33
C PRO A 376 3.04 11.53 18.94
N ARG A 377 2.29 12.65 18.88
CA ARG A 377 0.89 12.69 19.36
C ARG A 377 -0.04 11.70 18.64
N ARG A 378 0.32 11.28 17.43
CA ARG A 378 -0.44 10.36 16.60
C ARG A 378 0.42 9.17 16.23
N ARG A 379 -0.17 7.98 16.32
CA ARG A 379 0.42 6.70 15.91
C ARG A 379 1.10 6.81 14.54
N TRP A 380 2.27 6.21 14.41
CA TRP A 380 2.91 6.05 13.10
C TRP A 380 2.05 5.17 12.19
N ARG A 381 2.16 5.38 10.88
CA ARG A 381 1.62 4.56 9.79
C ARG A 381 2.79 3.81 9.17
N TRP A 382 2.52 2.69 8.50
CA TRP A 382 3.52 2.03 7.66
C TRP A 382 4.12 2.95 6.58
N HIS A 383 3.38 3.97 6.17
CA HIS A 383 3.88 4.98 5.23
C HIS A 383 4.95 5.91 5.82
N ASP A 384 4.98 6.09 7.15
CA ASP A 384 5.96 6.96 7.80
C ASP A 384 7.38 6.32 7.76
N LEU A 385 7.49 4.99 7.73
CA LEU A 385 8.78 4.30 7.49
C LEU A 385 9.33 4.59 6.09
N ARG A 386 8.45 4.69 5.09
CA ARG A 386 8.83 5.10 3.74
C ARG A 386 9.29 6.56 3.68
N HIS A 387 8.67 7.45 4.45
CA HIS A 387 9.15 8.82 4.58
C HIS A 387 10.52 8.86 5.28
N THR A 388 10.70 8.04 6.31
CA THR A 388 11.97 7.90 7.02
C THR A 388 13.07 7.44 6.07
N TYR A 389 12.86 6.36 5.31
CA TYR A 389 13.78 5.91 4.26
C TYR A 389 14.16 7.01 3.28
N ALA A 390 13.16 7.75 2.80
CA ALA A 390 13.38 8.79 1.80
C ALA A 390 14.27 9.92 2.32
N LEU A 391 14.03 10.36 3.55
CA LEU A 391 14.85 11.38 4.20
C LEU A 391 16.26 10.86 4.48
N GLN A 392 16.39 9.66 5.08
CA GLN A 392 17.69 9.08 5.39
C GLN A 392 18.56 8.87 4.14
N LEU A 393 17.98 8.33 3.07
CA LEU A 393 18.70 8.17 1.81
C LEU A 393 19.05 9.52 1.17
N LEU A 394 18.17 10.52 1.25
CA LEU A 394 18.45 11.85 0.73
C LEU A 394 19.62 12.49 1.48
N THR A 395 19.55 12.52 2.80
CA THR A 395 20.60 13.05 3.68
C THR A 395 21.93 12.35 3.43
N TYR A 396 21.94 11.01 3.38
CA TYR A 396 23.16 10.24 3.11
C TYR A 396 23.79 10.58 1.76
N LEU A 397 22.98 10.70 0.70
CA LEU A 397 23.46 11.07 -0.63
C LEU A 397 23.96 12.52 -0.71
N GLU A 398 23.30 13.45 -0.02
CA GLU A 398 23.73 14.85 0.07
C GLU A 398 25.09 14.95 0.79
N ASN A 399 25.26 14.23 1.90
CA ASN A 399 26.51 14.17 2.64
C ASN A 399 27.66 13.57 1.81
N LEU A 400 27.40 12.45 1.11
CA LEU A 400 28.39 11.86 0.19
C LEU A 400 28.85 12.85 -0.89
N MET A 401 27.95 13.71 -1.37
CA MET A 401 28.28 14.70 -2.40
C MET A 401 29.00 15.92 -1.84
N ASP A 402 28.65 16.35 -0.63
CA ASP A 402 29.31 17.46 0.05
C ASP A 402 30.73 17.11 0.49
N GLY A 403 30.99 15.84 0.80
CA GLY A 403 32.28 15.36 1.27
C GLY A 403 32.71 16.04 2.57
N GLU A 404 34.00 16.26 2.76
CA GLU A 404 34.54 16.88 3.99
C GLU A 404 34.37 18.40 4.07
N GLU A 405 33.54 19.03 3.22
CA GLU A 405 33.36 20.49 3.22
C GLU A 405 32.87 20.98 4.58
N PRO A 406 33.65 21.74 5.37
CA PRO A 406 33.23 22.12 6.71
C PRO A 406 32.29 23.33 6.73
N ASP A 407 32.20 24.13 5.65
CA ASP A 407 31.33 25.33 5.62
C ASP A 407 29.88 25.00 5.21
N PRO A 408 28.88 25.19 6.11
CA PRO A 408 27.47 24.98 5.79
C PRO A 408 26.97 25.89 4.66
N GLN A 409 27.53 27.10 4.48
CA GLN A 409 27.14 27.99 3.38
C GLN A 409 27.71 27.53 2.03
N ALA A 410 28.92 26.95 2.02
CA ALA A 410 29.49 26.30 0.85
C ALA A 410 28.69 25.07 0.44
N ARG A 411 28.31 24.19 1.38
CA ARG A 411 27.38 23.07 1.14
C ARG A 411 26.07 23.55 0.52
N ARG A 412 25.42 24.56 1.10
CA ARG A 412 24.17 25.17 0.58
C ARG A 412 24.30 25.75 -0.84
N ARG A 413 25.47 26.25 -1.23
CA ARG A 413 25.75 26.73 -2.59
C ARG A 413 25.91 25.55 -3.56
N ARG A 414 26.59 24.48 -3.14
CA ARG A 414 26.71 23.24 -3.94
C ARG A 414 25.37 22.54 -4.14
N HIS A 415 24.55 22.45 -3.08
CA HIS A 415 23.19 21.90 -3.13
C HIS A 415 22.33 22.51 -4.24
N ARG A 416 22.36 23.84 -4.36
CA ARG A 416 21.67 24.57 -5.45
C ARG A 416 22.28 24.31 -6.83
N SER A 417 23.57 24.02 -6.91
CA SER A 417 24.27 23.70 -8.18
C SER A 417 24.07 22.25 -8.65
N TYR A 418 23.65 21.32 -7.78
CA TYR A 418 23.29 19.95 -8.19
C TYR A 418 22.02 19.87 -9.05
N LEU A 419 21.23 20.96 -9.11
CA LEU A 419 20.12 21.11 -10.06
C LEU A 419 20.61 21.35 -11.50
N SER A 420 21.81 21.93 -11.67
CA SER A 420 22.42 22.20 -12.99
C SER A 420 23.52 21.20 -13.39
N GLY A 421 24.15 20.52 -12.42
CA GLY A 421 25.22 19.54 -12.64
C GLY A 421 24.75 18.08 -12.60
N HIS A 422 25.01 17.33 -13.67
CA HIS A 422 24.88 15.86 -13.79
C HIS A 422 23.60 15.26 -13.18
N ILE A 423 22.46 15.45 -13.88
CA ILE A 423 21.13 14.85 -13.64
C ILE A 423 21.17 13.39 -13.12
N ARG A 424 22.15 12.59 -13.55
CA ARG A 424 22.31 11.18 -13.15
C ARG A 424 22.65 10.97 -11.67
N HIS A 425 23.37 11.90 -11.04
CA HIS A 425 23.81 11.81 -9.64
C HIS A 425 22.98 12.70 -8.71
N ASN A 426 21.92 13.34 -9.21
CA ASN A 426 21.08 14.20 -8.40
C ASN A 426 20.37 13.36 -7.30
N PRO A 427 20.61 13.62 -6.00
CA PRO A 427 20.05 12.84 -4.89
C PRO A 427 18.53 12.73 -4.95
N LEU A 428 17.84 13.83 -5.28
CA LEU A 428 16.39 13.87 -5.39
C LEU A 428 15.87 12.97 -6.50
N LEU A 429 16.58 12.88 -7.64
CA LEU A 429 16.20 11.98 -8.73
C LEU A 429 16.51 10.52 -8.42
N ILE A 430 17.54 10.25 -7.62
CA ILE A 430 17.82 8.90 -7.11
C ILE A 430 16.70 8.45 -6.17
N VAL A 431 16.38 9.26 -5.16
CA VAL A 431 15.29 9.01 -4.20
C VAL A 431 13.95 8.90 -4.92
N SER A 432 13.65 9.81 -5.86
CA SER A 432 12.41 9.78 -6.65
C SER A 432 12.23 8.46 -7.42
N ARG A 433 13.29 7.97 -8.08
CA ARG A 433 13.28 6.69 -8.80
C ARG A 433 13.12 5.51 -7.84
N ARG A 434 13.88 5.50 -6.73
CA ARG A 434 13.78 4.47 -5.67
C ARG A 434 12.43 4.46 -4.98
N LEU A 435 11.70 5.58 -4.95
CA LEU A 435 10.34 5.64 -4.43
C LEU A 435 9.28 5.35 -5.50
N GLY A 436 9.62 5.37 -6.79
CA GLY A 436 8.67 5.25 -7.88
C GLY A 436 7.69 6.43 -7.93
N HIS A 437 8.17 7.65 -7.69
CA HIS A 437 7.37 8.86 -7.87
C HIS A 437 7.22 9.18 -9.36
N ALA A 438 6.00 9.50 -9.77
CA ALA A 438 5.71 9.87 -11.16
C ALA A 438 6.11 11.31 -11.47
N SER A 439 6.25 12.15 -10.44
CA SER A 439 6.53 13.57 -10.54
C SER A 439 7.58 13.95 -9.48
N PRO A 440 8.68 14.65 -9.87
CA PRO A 440 9.71 15.12 -8.94
C PRO A 440 9.16 16.06 -7.86
N GLU A 441 8.07 16.77 -8.12
CA GLU A 441 7.39 17.65 -7.16
C GLU A 441 6.98 16.91 -5.87
N THR A 442 6.66 15.62 -5.98
CA THR A 442 6.38 14.79 -4.79
C THR A 442 7.62 14.59 -3.93
N THR A 443 8.80 14.50 -4.54
CA THR A 443 10.08 14.33 -3.85
C THR A 443 10.61 15.66 -3.31
N TYR A 444 10.36 16.78 -4.00
CA TYR A 444 10.73 18.12 -3.50
C TYR A 444 10.07 18.48 -2.17
N GLN A 445 8.98 17.83 -1.78
CA GLN A 445 8.37 18.02 -0.47
C GLN A 445 9.29 17.57 0.68
N TYR A 446 10.21 16.63 0.45
CA TYR A 446 11.21 16.23 1.45
C TYR A 446 12.24 17.33 1.73
N LEU A 447 12.52 18.22 0.77
CA LEU A 447 13.49 19.31 0.94
C LEU A 447 13.10 20.29 2.04
N GLN A 448 11.80 20.42 2.34
CA GLN A 448 11.30 21.28 3.41
C GLN A 448 11.70 20.80 4.80
N TYR A 449 12.19 19.57 4.92
CA TYR A 449 12.53 18.92 6.18
C TYR A 449 14.04 18.72 6.37
N THR A 450 14.85 18.87 5.31
CA THR A 450 16.32 18.73 5.40
C THR A 450 17.00 19.93 6.08
N ASP A 451 16.37 21.10 6.18
CA ASP A 451 17.09 22.31 6.65
C ASP A 451 17.31 22.40 8.18
N ASP A 452 16.53 21.67 9.01
CA ASP A 452 16.60 21.72 10.49
C ASP A 452 16.98 20.39 11.17
N LEU A 453 16.98 19.26 10.44
CA LEU A 453 17.14 17.90 11.02
C LEU A 453 18.54 17.31 10.82
N ILE A 454 19.45 17.96 10.08
CA ILE A 454 20.75 17.39 9.71
C ILE A 454 21.67 17.20 10.93
N ASP A 455 21.72 18.18 11.85
CA ASP A 455 22.72 18.18 12.93
C ASP A 455 22.35 17.27 14.13
N GLU A 456 21.07 17.07 14.44
CA GLU A 456 20.62 16.20 15.53
C GLU A 456 20.63 14.70 15.15
N PHE A 457 20.52 14.39 13.85
CA PHE A 457 20.42 13.01 13.36
C PHE A 457 21.79 12.33 13.21
N GLU A 458 22.82 13.06 12.78
CA GLU A 458 24.17 12.51 12.57
C GLU A 458 24.81 12.01 13.86
N ALA A 459 24.72 12.77 14.95
CA ALA A 459 25.35 12.40 16.22
C ALA A 459 24.76 11.13 16.85
N ALA A 460 23.47 10.86 16.62
CA ALA A 460 22.81 9.66 17.14
C ALA A 460 23.14 8.41 16.32
N PHE A 461 23.24 8.53 14.99
CA PHE A 461 23.49 7.39 14.09
C PHE A 461 24.99 7.04 13.95
N ALA A 462 25.90 8.02 13.98
CA ALA A 462 27.34 7.78 13.86
C ALA A 462 27.96 7.00 15.04
N SER A 463 27.23 6.87 16.16
CA SER A 463 27.69 6.13 17.34
C SER A 463 27.48 4.62 17.27
N TRP A 464 26.85 4.09 16.20
CA TRP A 464 26.64 2.65 16.05
C TRP A 464 27.72 1.99 15.19
N VAL A 465 28.63 1.29 15.88
CA VAL A 465 29.37 0.15 15.33
C VAL A 465 28.46 -1.08 15.43
N GLY A 466 27.93 -1.45 14.26
CA GLY A 466 26.97 -2.49 13.94
C GLY A 466 26.15 -1.98 12.73
N ASP A 467 25.74 -2.85 11.81
CA ASP A 467 25.56 -2.58 10.36
C ASP A 467 24.48 -1.56 9.81
N ASP A 468 24.17 -0.39 10.40
CA ASP A 468 23.18 0.54 9.75
C ASP A 468 23.85 1.52 8.77
N GLU A 469 25.08 1.96 9.02
CA GLU A 469 25.86 2.73 8.03
C GLU A 469 26.16 1.88 6.78
N ALA A 470 26.43 0.58 6.98
CA ALA A 470 26.62 -0.39 5.91
C ALA A 470 25.35 -0.52 5.06
N THR A 471 24.17 -0.67 5.67
CA THR A 471 22.90 -0.77 4.94
C THR A 471 22.64 0.44 4.03
N TYR A 472 22.77 1.69 4.50
CA TYR A 472 22.54 2.86 3.63
C TYR A 472 23.65 3.08 2.61
N ALA A 473 24.89 2.76 2.95
CA ALA A 473 26.00 2.72 1.99
C ALA A 473 25.74 1.72 0.87
N GLU A 474 25.24 0.52 1.18
CA GLU A 474 24.82 -0.48 0.20
C GLU A 474 23.65 0.02 -0.66
N ILE A 475 22.60 0.58 -0.04
CA ILE A 475 21.45 1.16 -0.77
C ILE A 475 21.92 2.24 -1.75
N ALA A 476 22.78 3.15 -1.29
CA ALA A 476 23.30 4.25 -2.09
C ALA A 476 24.25 3.75 -3.18
N ALA A 477 25.19 2.85 -2.86
CA ALA A 477 26.10 2.23 -3.81
C ALA A 477 25.32 1.50 -4.92
N HIS A 478 24.30 0.74 -4.56
CA HIS A 478 23.41 0.09 -5.51
C HIS A 478 22.62 1.11 -6.34
N ALA A 479 22.15 2.20 -5.75
CA ALA A 479 21.44 3.25 -6.48
C ALA A 479 22.34 3.99 -7.49
N LEU A 480 23.61 4.17 -7.14
CA LEU A 480 24.62 4.81 -7.99
C LEU A 480 25.13 3.86 -9.08
N SER A 481 25.23 2.55 -8.83
CA SER A 481 25.64 1.55 -9.84
C SER A 481 24.58 1.38 -10.92
N GLY A 482 23.29 1.34 -10.55
CA GLY A 482 22.17 1.31 -11.51
C GLY A 482 22.11 2.54 -12.44
N ALA A 483 22.70 3.68 -12.05
CA ALA A 483 22.81 4.86 -12.90
C ALA A 483 23.91 4.75 -13.97
N LYS A 484 24.86 3.82 -13.84
CA LYS A 484 25.95 3.59 -14.81
C LYS A 484 25.55 2.65 -15.97
N GLY A 485 24.50 1.84 -15.82
CA GLY A 485 24.10 0.80 -16.77
C GLY A 485 23.20 1.21 -17.94
N GLY A 486 22.82 2.48 -18.06
CA GLY A 486 22.06 2.98 -19.22
C GLY A 486 22.98 3.42 -20.36
N ARG A 487 23.38 2.46 -21.22
CA ARG A 487 23.89 2.73 -22.58
C ARG A 487 22.91 2.18 -23.60
#